data_AF-A0A6L4ZFF2-F1
#
_entry.id   AF-A0A6L4ZFF2-F1
#
_cell.length_a   1.000
_cell.length_b   1.000
_cell.length_c   1.000
_cell.angle_alpha   90.00
_cell.angle_beta   90.00
_cell.angle_gamma   90.00
#
_symmetry.space_group_name_H-M   'P 1'
#
loop_
_entity.id
_entity.type
_entity.pdbx_description
1 polymer ?
#
loop_
_entity_poly.entity_id
_entity_poly.type
_entity_poly.pdbx_seq_one_letter_code
_entity_poly.pdbx_strand_id
1 'polypeptide(L)'
;MKTFRTVFLLVFVSSVLSSNTVVAQAEKKITENFELTLKVSGGAEYFLTGVEIIKITPSGNLTRIVTFKVEPDNPIMELANPFAFFRVTAKGDFNNDGEDEILVDDFAVLTKSGNLKMVYQMNGNKK
;
A
#
# COMPACT_ATOMS: atom_id res chain seq x y z
N MET A 1 48.28 40.45 -16.15
CA MET A 1 47.13 40.32 -15.21
C MET A 1 45.83 39.78 -15.85
N LYS A 2 45.84 39.18 -17.06
CA LYS A 2 44.62 38.68 -17.72
C LYS A 2 44.29 37.21 -17.37
N THR A 3 45.28 36.42 -16.96
CA THR A 3 45.17 34.98 -16.67
C THR A 3 44.50 34.67 -15.33
N PHE A 4 44.62 35.56 -14.34
CA PHE A 4 43.99 35.37 -13.02
C PHE A 4 42.47 35.49 -13.05
N ARG A 5 41.91 36.32 -13.94
CA ARG A 5 40.45 36.47 -14.08
C ARG A 5 39.77 35.21 -14.63
N THR A 6 40.44 34.51 -15.55
CA THR A 6 39.89 33.32 -16.20
C THR A 6 39.81 32.13 -15.24
N VAL A 7 40.80 31.97 -14.36
CA VAL A 7 40.82 30.90 -13.36
C VAL A 7 39.73 31.12 -12.30
N PHE A 8 39.53 32.37 -11.87
CA PHE A 8 38.50 32.70 -10.87
C PHE A 8 37.07 32.48 -11.41
N LEU A 9 36.85 32.81 -12.69
CA LEU A 9 35.58 32.55 -13.37
C LEU A 9 35.31 31.04 -13.49
N LEU A 10 36.35 30.24 -13.78
CA LEU A 10 36.22 28.79 -13.92
C LEU A 10 35.85 28.11 -12.59
N VAL A 11 36.48 28.54 -11.49
CA VAL A 11 36.18 28.03 -10.15
C VAL A 11 34.77 28.42 -9.72
N PHE A 12 34.33 29.65 -10.02
CA PHE A 12 33.00 30.13 -9.70
C PHE A 12 31.90 29.41 -10.51
N VAL A 13 32.16 29.08 -11.77
CA VAL A 13 31.21 28.28 -12.59
C VAL A 13 31.13 26.84 -12.09
N SER A 14 32.24 26.26 -11.61
CA SER A 14 32.24 24.89 -11.08
C SER A 14 31.55 24.75 -9.72
N SER A 15 31.50 25.78 -8.86
CA SER A 15 30.81 25.72 -7.57
C SER A 15 29.28 25.84 -7.70
N VAL A 16 28.79 26.53 -8.75
CA VAL A 16 27.36 26.67 -9.05
C VAL A 16 26.77 25.42 -9.71
N LEU A 17 27.63 24.53 -10.23
CA LEU A 17 27.25 23.23 -10.83
C LEU A 17 27.22 22.08 -9.83
N SER A 18 27.07 22.37 -8.53
CA SER A 18 26.74 21.36 -7.52
C SER A 18 25.38 20.77 -7.88
N SER A 19 25.40 19.72 -8.71
CA SER A 19 24.22 19.00 -9.15
C SER A 19 23.52 18.48 -7.91
N ASN A 20 22.38 19.08 -7.58
CA ASN A 20 21.42 18.45 -6.70
C ASN A 20 21.13 17.10 -7.32
N THR A 21 21.68 16.03 -6.74
CA THR A 21 21.31 14.67 -7.08
C THR A 21 19.88 14.52 -6.60
N VAL A 22 18.94 14.88 -7.47
CA VAL A 22 17.55 14.49 -7.33
C VAL A 22 17.57 12.98 -7.52
N VAL A 23 17.75 12.24 -6.42
CA VAL A 23 17.48 10.81 -6.40
C VAL A 23 15.99 10.70 -6.60
N ALA A 24 15.57 10.52 -7.85
CA ALA A 24 14.22 10.15 -8.19
C ALA A 24 13.98 8.74 -7.65
N GLN A 25 13.68 8.65 -6.36
CA GLN A 25 13.20 7.43 -5.75
C GLN A 25 11.85 7.11 -6.42
N ALA A 26 11.77 5.99 -7.11
CA ALA A 26 10.59 5.59 -7.86
C ALA A 26 9.62 4.82 -6.96
N GLU A 27 8.32 5.06 -7.14
CA GLU A 27 7.27 4.26 -6.52
C GLU A 27 7.22 2.88 -7.17
N LYS A 28 7.20 1.81 -6.35
CA LYS A 28 7.04 0.43 -6.84
C LYS A 28 5.61 -0.06 -6.58
N LYS A 29 4.98 -0.64 -7.60
CA LYS A 29 3.68 -1.32 -7.51
C LYS A 29 3.84 -2.82 -7.79
N ILE A 30 3.37 -3.66 -6.87
CA ILE A 30 3.37 -5.13 -7.00
C ILE A 30 1.92 -5.62 -6.97
N THR A 31 1.61 -6.72 -7.66
CA THR A 31 0.25 -7.31 -7.73
C THR A 31 0.33 -8.82 -7.52
N GLU A 32 -0.31 -9.32 -6.47
CA GLU A 32 -0.22 -10.71 -6.02
C GLU A 32 -1.61 -11.28 -5.70
N ASN A 33 -1.78 -12.60 -5.83
CA ASN A 33 -2.97 -13.28 -5.34
C ASN A 33 -2.90 -13.34 -3.82
N PHE A 34 -4.00 -13.04 -3.14
CA PHE A 34 -4.03 -12.91 -1.69
C PHE A 34 -5.24 -13.64 -1.12
N GLU A 35 -5.00 -14.49 -0.12
CA GLU A 35 -6.04 -15.17 0.63
C GLU A 35 -6.22 -14.49 1.99
N LEU A 36 -7.48 -14.29 2.39
CA LEU A 36 -7.81 -13.56 3.61
C LEU A 36 -8.97 -14.22 4.33
N THR A 37 -8.80 -14.38 5.64
CA THR A 37 -9.93 -14.62 6.55
C THR A 37 -10.37 -13.31 7.18
N LEU A 38 -11.62 -12.94 6.96
CA LEU A 38 -12.20 -11.65 7.36
C LEU A 38 -13.32 -11.87 8.38
N LYS A 39 -13.17 -11.33 9.58
CA LYS A 39 -14.21 -11.30 10.60
C LYS A 39 -14.82 -9.91 10.70
N VAL A 40 -16.09 -9.79 10.37
CA VAL A 40 -16.84 -8.54 10.55
C VAL A 40 -17.17 -8.35 12.03
N SER A 41 -16.98 -7.14 12.56
CA SER A 41 -17.25 -6.87 13.98
C SER A 41 -18.68 -7.25 14.38
N GLY A 42 -18.82 -8.13 15.37
CA GLY A 42 -20.12 -8.66 15.82
C GLY A 42 -20.82 -9.61 14.84
N GLY A 43 -20.13 -10.02 13.76
CA GLY A 43 -20.71 -10.82 12.69
C GLY A 43 -19.93 -12.11 12.40
N ALA A 44 -20.22 -12.67 11.24
CA ALA A 44 -19.62 -13.90 10.74
C ALA A 44 -18.18 -13.70 10.23
N GLU A 45 -17.50 -14.82 10.06
CA GLU A 45 -16.17 -14.94 9.46
C GLU A 45 -16.31 -15.42 8.01
N TYR A 46 -15.52 -14.82 7.12
CA TYR A 46 -15.57 -15.05 5.67
C TYR A 46 -14.17 -15.36 5.14
N PHE A 47 -14.07 -16.38 4.30
CA PHE A 47 -12.83 -16.70 3.57
C PHE A 47 -12.91 -16.12 2.16
N LEU A 48 -11.92 -15.31 1.79
CA LEU A 48 -11.92 -14.54 0.54
C LEU A 48 -10.58 -14.69 -0.18
N THR A 49 -10.63 -14.82 -1.50
CA THR A 49 -9.46 -14.79 -2.38
C THR A 49 -9.55 -13.56 -3.27
N GLY A 50 -8.46 -12.81 -3.37
CA GLY A 50 -8.44 -11.53 -4.07
C GLY A 50 -7.07 -11.19 -4.60
N VAL A 51 -6.93 -9.91 -4.95
CA VAL A 51 -5.69 -9.34 -5.47
C VAL A 51 -5.19 -8.28 -4.50
N GLU A 52 -3.96 -8.42 -4.07
CA GLU A 52 -3.27 -7.40 -3.30
C GLU A 52 -2.43 -6.51 -4.23
N ILE A 53 -2.52 -5.20 -4.00
CA ILE A 53 -1.64 -4.19 -4.57
C ILE A 53 -0.77 -3.61 -3.46
N ILE A 54 0.54 -3.79 -3.59
CA ILE A 54 1.51 -3.19 -2.67
C ILE A 54 2.10 -1.95 -3.33
N LYS A 55 1.97 -0.80 -2.66
CA LYS A 55 2.55 0.49 -3.06
C LYS A 55 3.65 0.89 -2.09
N ILE A 56 4.86 1.03 -2.60
CA ILE A 56 6.04 1.44 -1.83
C ILE A 56 6.38 2.88 -2.20
N THR A 57 6.29 3.79 -1.24
CA THR A 57 6.66 5.19 -1.47
C THR A 57 8.19 5.35 -1.55
N PRO A 58 8.67 6.44 -2.17
CA PRO A 58 10.08 6.85 -2.10
C PRO A 58 10.69 6.81 -0.70
N SER A 59 9.94 7.32 0.29
CA SER A 59 10.34 7.35 1.71
C SER A 59 10.39 5.99 2.40
N GLY A 60 10.03 4.90 1.70
CA GLY A 60 10.01 3.54 2.25
C GLY A 60 8.73 3.18 3.01
N ASN A 61 7.68 4.00 2.95
CA ASN A 61 6.39 3.66 3.53
C ASN A 61 5.67 2.63 2.66
N LEU A 62 5.07 1.63 3.29
CA LEU A 62 4.32 0.57 2.62
C LEU A 62 2.82 0.82 2.78
N THR A 63 2.11 1.00 1.68
CA THR A 63 0.64 0.98 1.63
C THR A 63 0.21 -0.28 0.90
N ARG A 64 -0.58 -1.11 1.56
CA ARG A 64 -1.17 -2.31 0.98
C ARG A 64 -2.65 -2.08 0.74
N ILE A 65 -3.11 -2.43 -0.46
CA ILE A 65 -4.50 -2.31 -0.89
C ILE A 65 -4.94 -3.69 -1.34
N VAL A 66 -5.75 -4.36 -0.54
CA VAL A 66 -6.29 -5.67 -0.90
C VAL A 66 -7.69 -5.49 -1.44
N THR A 67 -7.94 -6.03 -2.62
CA THR A 67 -9.24 -5.98 -3.29
C THR A 67 -9.73 -7.38 -3.58
N PHE A 68 -10.93 -7.70 -3.11
CA PHE A 68 -11.60 -8.97 -3.37
C PHE A 68 -12.78 -8.75 -4.28
N LYS A 69 -12.97 -9.69 -5.21
CA LYS A 69 -14.21 -9.81 -5.97
C LYS A 69 -15.10 -10.81 -5.25
N VAL A 70 -16.11 -10.29 -4.58
CA VAL A 70 -17.07 -11.09 -3.83
C VAL A 70 -18.19 -11.50 -4.78
N GLU A 71 -18.52 -12.79 -4.78
CA GLU A 71 -19.63 -13.32 -5.57
C GLU A 71 -20.99 -12.80 -5.06
N PRO A 72 -21.97 -12.53 -5.94
CA PRO A 72 -23.26 -11.96 -5.54
C PRO A 72 -24.06 -12.80 -4.54
N ASP A 73 -23.81 -14.10 -4.45
CA ASP A 73 -24.46 -15.05 -3.54
C ASP A 73 -23.77 -15.15 -2.17
N ASN A 74 -22.62 -14.51 -1.99
CA ASN A 74 -21.91 -14.52 -0.70
C ASN A 74 -22.71 -13.72 0.35
N PRO A 75 -22.95 -14.26 1.56
CA PRO A 75 -23.75 -13.57 2.59
C PRO A 75 -23.21 -12.19 2.99
N ILE A 76 -21.91 -11.93 2.84
CA ILE A 76 -21.35 -10.60 3.10
C ILE A 76 -21.96 -9.52 2.20
N MET A 77 -22.48 -9.90 1.03
CA MET A 77 -23.15 -8.99 0.08
C MET A 77 -24.42 -8.37 0.65
N GLU A 78 -25.06 -9.00 1.65
CA GLU A 78 -26.22 -8.44 2.35
C GLU A 78 -25.89 -7.13 3.07
N LEU A 79 -24.63 -6.93 3.44
CA LEU A 79 -24.16 -5.69 4.07
C LEU A 79 -24.15 -4.52 3.08
N ALA A 80 -24.04 -4.79 1.77
CA ALA A 80 -23.77 -3.77 0.75
C ALA A 80 -25.03 -3.01 0.29
N ASN A 81 -25.24 -1.77 0.77
CA ASN A 81 -26.31 -0.91 0.23
C ASN A 81 -26.07 0.61 0.38
N PRO A 82 -25.74 1.37 -0.69
CA PRO A 82 -25.13 0.93 -1.96
C PRO A 82 -23.65 0.52 -1.79
N PHE A 83 -23.07 0.92 -0.66
CA PHE A 83 -21.79 0.46 -0.14
C PHE A 83 -21.92 0.30 1.38
N ALA A 84 -21.02 -0.48 1.97
CA ALA A 84 -20.91 -0.68 3.40
C ALA A 84 -19.51 -0.34 3.86
N PHE A 85 -19.41 0.27 5.04
CA PHE A 85 -18.16 0.53 5.72
C PHE A 85 -18.25 -0.13 7.09
N PHE A 86 -17.35 -1.06 7.37
CA PHE A 86 -17.38 -1.81 8.61
C PHE A 86 -15.97 -2.13 9.10
N ARG A 87 -15.85 -2.25 10.43
CA ARG A 87 -14.63 -2.70 11.07
C ARG A 87 -14.47 -4.19 10.91
N VAL A 88 -13.25 -4.60 10.65
CA VAL A 88 -12.89 -6.00 10.44
C VAL A 88 -11.67 -6.38 11.26
N THR A 89 -11.60 -7.65 11.58
CA THR A 89 -10.33 -8.31 11.90
C THR A 89 -9.98 -9.19 10.71
N ALA A 90 -8.77 -9.02 10.20
CA ALA A 90 -8.27 -9.71 9.02
C ALA A 90 -7.08 -10.58 9.39
N LYS A 91 -7.07 -11.83 8.92
CA LYS A 91 -5.98 -12.79 9.11
C LYS A 91 -5.47 -13.27 7.75
N GLY A 92 -4.15 -13.19 7.55
CA GLY A 92 -3.45 -13.63 6.35
C GLY A 92 -1.96 -13.29 6.42
N ASP A 93 -1.16 -13.79 5.48
CA ASP A 93 0.28 -13.54 5.39
C ASP A 93 0.57 -12.19 4.70
N PHE A 94 0.61 -11.13 5.50
CA PHE A 94 0.76 -9.74 5.06
C PHE A 94 2.21 -9.31 4.87
N ASN A 95 3.19 -10.14 5.16
CA ASN A 95 4.60 -9.82 4.90
C ASN A 95 5.30 -10.85 3.97
N ASN A 96 4.57 -11.87 3.55
CA ASN A 96 5.03 -12.99 2.73
C ASN A 96 6.20 -13.77 3.38
N ASP A 97 6.12 -14.00 4.70
CA ASP A 97 7.08 -14.82 5.46
C ASP A 97 6.58 -16.25 5.75
N GLY A 98 5.35 -16.57 5.32
CA GLY A 98 4.72 -17.87 5.51
C GLY A 98 3.95 -18.02 6.82
N GLU A 99 3.91 -16.99 7.68
CA GLU A 99 3.07 -16.94 8.88
C GLU A 99 1.91 -15.95 8.72
N ASP A 100 0.71 -16.36 9.10
CA ASP A 100 -0.45 -15.45 9.10
C ASP A 100 -0.32 -14.42 10.23
N GLU A 101 -0.45 -13.13 9.92
CA GLU A 101 -0.65 -12.09 10.93
C GLU A 101 -2.12 -11.68 11.05
N ILE A 102 -2.41 -10.94 12.13
CA ILE A 102 -3.75 -10.44 12.44
C ILE A 102 -3.74 -8.92 12.40
N LEU A 103 -4.51 -8.35 11.47
CA LEU A 103 -4.84 -6.93 11.44
C LEU A 103 -6.16 -6.72 12.18
N VAL A 104 -6.11 -5.96 13.28
CA VAL A 104 -7.26 -5.68 14.15
C VAL A 104 -7.79 -4.27 13.87
N ASP A 105 -9.12 -4.12 13.92
CA ASP A 105 -9.84 -2.85 13.78
C ASP A 105 -9.54 -2.07 12.49
N ASP A 106 -9.19 -2.79 11.42
CA ASP A 106 -9.08 -2.18 10.10
C ASP A 106 -10.47 -1.94 9.50
N PHE A 107 -10.53 -1.09 8.48
CA PHE A 107 -11.75 -0.77 7.79
C PHE A 107 -11.81 -1.39 6.40
N ALA A 108 -12.94 -2.02 6.11
CA ALA A 108 -13.25 -2.52 4.79
C ALA A 108 -14.41 -1.73 4.16
N VAL A 109 -14.32 -1.51 2.85
CA VAL A 109 -15.39 -0.94 2.02
C VAL A 109 -15.90 -2.02 1.10
N LEU A 110 -17.17 -2.39 1.23
CA LEU A 110 -17.85 -3.30 0.30
C LEU A 110 -18.82 -2.52 -0.59
N THR A 111 -18.76 -2.70 -1.90
CA THR A 111 -19.74 -2.13 -2.83
C THR A 111 -20.79 -3.16 -3.24
N LYS A 112 -21.99 -2.71 -3.64
CA LYS A 112 -23.03 -3.59 -4.20
C LYS A 112 -22.59 -4.36 -5.46
N SER A 113 -21.55 -3.88 -6.15
CA SER A 113 -20.93 -4.59 -7.27
C SER A 113 -19.96 -5.71 -6.85
N GLY A 114 -19.85 -6.00 -5.56
CA GLY A 114 -19.01 -7.07 -5.02
C GLY A 114 -17.53 -6.70 -4.93
N ASN A 115 -17.17 -5.42 -4.93
CA ASN A 115 -15.78 -5.02 -4.68
C ASN A 115 -15.62 -4.78 -3.18
N LEU A 116 -14.91 -5.67 -2.50
CA LEU A 116 -14.45 -5.45 -1.13
C LEU A 116 -13.02 -4.90 -1.20
N LYS A 117 -12.78 -3.76 -0.57
CA LYS A 117 -11.44 -3.15 -0.49
C LYS A 117 -11.04 -2.91 0.96
N MET A 118 -9.80 -3.25 1.26
CA MET A 118 -9.12 -2.91 2.51
C MET A 118 -7.83 -2.15 2.21
N VAL A 119 -7.48 -1.19 3.06
CA VAL A 119 -6.25 -0.40 2.92
C VAL A 119 -5.59 -0.29 4.27
N TYR A 120 -4.42 -0.88 4.42
CA TYR A 120 -3.61 -0.77 5.62
C TYR A 120 -2.20 -0.30 5.29
N GLN A 121 -1.60 0.32 6.30
CA GLN A 121 -0.23 0.78 6.25
C GLN A 121 0.58 -0.04 7.23
N MET A 122 1.70 -0.57 6.74
CA MET A 122 2.71 -1.17 7.60
C MET A 122 3.90 -0.23 7.61
N ASN A 123 4.27 0.23 8.80
CA ASN A 123 5.52 0.96 8.92
C ASN A 123 6.66 -0.01 8.64
N GLY A 124 7.45 0.28 7.61
CA GLY A 124 8.63 -0.49 7.23
C GLY A 124 9.78 -0.39 8.23
N ASN A 125 9.51 -0.13 9.51
CA ASN A 125 10.49 -0.32 10.57
C ASN A 125 10.72 -1.82 10.72
N LYS A 126 11.65 -2.28 9.88
CA LYS A 126 12.28 -3.59 9.91
C LYS A 126 12.68 -3.92 11.34
N LYS A 127 12.28 -5.11 11.80
CA LYS A 127 13.14 -5.88 12.70
C LYS A 127 14.40 -6.29 11.93
#